data_AF-A0A7H9E159-F1
#
_entry.id   AF-A0A7H9E159-F1
#
_cell.length_a   1.000
_cell.length_b   1.000
_cell.length_c   1.000
_cell.angle_alpha   90.00
_cell.angle_beta   90.00
_cell.angle_gamma   90.00
#
_symmetry.space_group_name_H-M   'P 1'
#
loop_
_entity.id
_entity.type
_entity.pdbx_description
1 polymer ?
#
loop_
_entity_poly.entity_id
_entity_poly.type
_entity_poly.pdbx_seq_one_letter_code
_entity_poly.pdbx_strand_id
1 'polypeptide(L)'
;MMSLAIVMAGNDVRAHDDVSALDTGGAGYFYVGLDYSPAFSKIRDFSIRESNGETKAVYPYLKDGKSVKLESHKFDWNTPDPRIGFKDNMLVAMEGSVGYGIGGARVELEIGYERFKTKGIRDSGSKEDEADTVYLLAKELAYDVVTGQTDNLAAALAKTSGKDIVQFGKTVGISHPNINKKVCATKMASGGSKYAIYAEETENINTGGSGKLNVAVCGAEAAQTSSSNGGSATRQYLQEFIENTLKDGNKNWPTSKAAGVRNGDNPPSKTNDNAKAVAKDLVALNSEEKTIVAGLLAKTIEGGEVVEIRAVSSTSVMVNACYDLLSEGLGVVPYACVGLGGNFVGVVDGARCTIHPSLTLYAHRK
;
A
#
# COMPACT_ATOMS: atom_id res chain seq x y z
N MET A 1 -32.63 11.48 -9.21
CA MET A 1 -31.70 12.59 -9.52
C MET A 1 -32.59 13.76 -9.87
N MET A 2 -32.56 14.86 -9.12
CA MET A 2 -33.17 16.12 -9.57
C MET A 2 -32.05 16.83 -10.33
N SER A 3 -32.17 16.91 -11.66
CA SER A 3 -31.26 17.65 -12.53
C SER A 3 -31.92 18.98 -12.90
N LEU A 4 -31.15 20.07 -12.91
CA LEU A 4 -31.58 21.32 -13.50
C LEU A 4 -30.93 21.41 -14.88
N ALA A 5 -31.72 21.12 -15.91
CA ALA A 5 -31.30 21.23 -17.30
C ALA A 5 -31.50 22.66 -17.81
N ILE A 6 -30.43 23.32 -18.27
CA ILE A 6 -30.53 24.59 -18.98
C ILE A 6 -30.27 24.30 -20.45
N VAL A 7 -31.35 24.07 -21.19
CA VAL A 7 -31.30 23.90 -22.65
C VAL A 7 -31.21 25.28 -23.29
N MET A 8 -30.03 25.65 -23.79
CA MET A 8 -29.89 26.80 -24.68
C MET A 8 -30.07 26.32 -26.12
N ALA A 9 -31.31 26.30 -26.60
CA ALA A 9 -31.59 26.12 -28.01
C ALA A 9 -31.16 27.38 -28.78
N GLY A 10 -30.08 27.29 -29.54
CA GLY A 10 -29.71 28.31 -30.51
C GLY A 10 -30.69 28.32 -31.66
N ASN A 11 -31.76 29.11 -31.56
CA ASN A 11 -32.65 29.41 -32.69
C ASN A 11 -31.97 30.41 -33.63
N ASP A 12 -30.86 30.05 -34.27
CA ASP A 12 -30.38 30.70 -35.50
C ASP A 12 -29.12 30.03 -36.07
N VAL A 13 -29.32 28.97 -36.85
CA VAL A 13 -28.55 28.82 -38.09
C VAL A 13 -29.58 28.87 -39.22
N ARG A 14 -30.08 30.08 -39.50
CA ARG A 14 -30.92 30.38 -40.66
C ARG A 14 -30.08 30.26 -41.94
N ALA A 15 -30.25 29.18 -42.67
CA ALA A 15 -30.45 29.32 -44.10
C ALA A 15 -31.94 29.68 -44.28
N HIS A 16 -32.17 30.85 -44.86
CA HIS A 16 -33.46 31.47 -45.22
C HIS A 16 -34.65 30.49 -45.31
N ASP A 17 -35.59 30.55 -44.34
CA ASP A 17 -36.99 30.95 -44.54
C ASP A 17 -37.81 30.72 -43.26
N ASP A 18 -38.69 31.69 -42.99
CA ASP A 18 -39.58 31.78 -41.82
C ASP A 18 -40.53 30.59 -41.71
N VAL A 19 -40.71 30.01 -40.51
CA VAL A 19 -42.02 29.57 -39.95
C VAL A 19 -41.86 29.21 -38.46
N SER A 20 -42.85 29.64 -37.68
CA SER A 20 -43.04 29.38 -36.25
C SER A 20 -43.06 27.89 -35.89
N ALA A 21 -42.51 27.56 -34.71
CA ALA A 21 -42.40 26.21 -34.16
C ALA A 21 -43.75 25.58 -33.79
N LEU A 22 -44.55 25.19 -34.78
CA LEU A 22 -45.68 24.28 -34.58
C LEU A 22 -45.98 23.33 -35.75
N ASP A 23 -45.19 23.32 -36.82
CA ASP A 23 -45.38 22.36 -37.92
C ASP A 23 -44.07 22.09 -38.68
N THR A 24 -43.16 21.30 -38.10
CA THR A 24 -41.97 20.79 -38.81
C THR A 24 -42.03 19.27 -38.91
N GLY A 25 -42.98 18.78 -39.70
CA GLY A 25 -43.05 17.37 -40.13
C GLY A 25 -41.90 16.90 -41.03
N GLY A 26 -40.67 17.41 -40.88
CA GLY A 26 -39.53 16.92 -41.68
C GLY A 26 -38.17 17.61 -41.56
N ALA A 27 -38.05 18.81 -40.96
CA ALA A 27 -36.76 19.50 -40.85
C ALA A 27 -36.07 19.19 -39.52
N GLY A 28 -34.92 18.51 -39.58
CA GLY A 28 -34.14 18.19 -38.38
C GLY A 28 -33.32 19.37 -37.87
N TYR A 29 -33.04 19.40 -36.57
CA TYR A 29 -32.33 20.49 -35.89
C TYR A 29 -31.24 19.96 -34.96
N PHE A 30 -30.15 20.73 -34.82
CA PHE A 30 -29.09 20.46 -33.84
C PHE A 30 -29.27 21.34 -32.60
N TYR A 31 -28.92 20.82 -31.44
CA TYR A 31 -28.89 21.58 -30.20
C TYR A 31 -27.72 21.16 -29.31
N VAL A 32 -27.36 22.06 -28.40
CA VAL A 32 -26.37 21.82 -27.36
C VAL A 32 -27.04 22.08 -26.01
N GLY A 33 -26.98 21.10 -25.12
CA GLY A 33 -27.48 21.20 -23.75
C GLY A 33 -26.32 21.31 -22.76
N LEU A 34 -26.57 22.00 -21.66
CA LEU A 34 -25.71 21.95 -20.50
C LEU A 34 -26.57 21.72 -19.25
N ASP A 35 -26.32 20.59 -18.63
CA ASP A 35 -27.06 20.10 -17.49
C ASP A 35 -26.19 20.14 -16.25
N TYR A 36 -26.79 20.65 -15.17
CA TYR A 36 -26.18 20.64 -13.86
C TYR A 36 -26.96 19.67 -12.96
N SER A 37 -26.29 18.58 -12.61
CA SER A 37 -26.88 17.48 -11.87
C SER A 37 -26.06 17.24 -10.60
N PRO A 38 -26.48 17.78 -9.44
CA PRO A 38 -25.83 17.51 -8.16
C PRO A 38 -25.54 16.01 -7.95
N ALA A 39 -24.25 15.67 -7.82
CA ALA A 39 -23.82 14.28 -7.71
C ALA A 39 -23.56 13.88 -6.25
N PHE A 40 -24.28 12.86 -5.80
CA PHE A 40 -23.99 12.17 -4.55
C PHE A 40 -22.96 11.09 -4.80
N SER A 41 -21.98 10.95 -3.91
CA SER A 41 -20.97 9.91 -4.01
C SER A 41 -21.62 8.53 -3.87
N LYS A 42 -21.72 7.82 -4.98
CA LYS A 42 -22.18 6.42 -5.01
C LYS A 42 -21.01 5.43 -4.90
N ILE A 43 -19.77 5.92 -4.81
CA ILE A 43 -18.58 5.08 -4.69
C ILE A 43 -18.58 4.45 -3.31
N ARG A 44 -18.83 3.14 -3.29
CA ARG A 44 -18.77 2.29 -2.10
C ARG A 44 -17.64 1.28 -2.30
N ASP A 45 -17.02 0.88 -1.20
CA ASP A 45 -16.05 -0.21 -1.16
C ASP A 45 -14.84 0.00 -2.09
N PHE A 46 -14.35 1.24 -2.14
CA PHE A 46 -13.13 1.59 -2.85
C PHE A 46 -11.92 0.94 -2.17
N SER A 47 -11.10 0.25 -2.96
CA SER A 47 -9.86 -0.39 -2.50
C SER A 47 -8.72 -0.13 -3.50
N ILE A 48 -7.49 -0.15 -3.00
CA ILE A 48 -6.29 0.10 -3.77
C ILE A 48 -5.35 -1.08 -3.57
N ARG A 49 -4.79 -1.59 -4.65
CA ARG A 49 -3.80 -2.67 -4.64
C ARG A 49 -2.83 -2.47 -5.80
N GLU A 50 -1.60 -2.92 -5.63
CA GLU A 50 -0.66 -3.06 -6.74
C GLU A 50 -1.19 -4.09 -7.76
N SER A 51 -0.96 -3.84 -9.04
CA SER A 51 -1.45 -4.70 -10.13
C SER A 51 -0.81 -6.09 -10.15
N ASN A 52 0.37 -6.24 -9.55
CA ASN A 52 1.05 -7.53 -9.36
C ASN A 52 0.43 -8.38 -8.24
N GLY A 53 -0.49 -7.83 -7.44
CA GLY A 53 -1.14 -8.53 -6.33
C GLY A 53 -0.28 -8.70 -5.08
N GLU A 54 0.85 -8.00 -4.96
CA GLU A 54 1.76 -8.12 -3.80
C GLU A 54 1.27 -7.38 -2.55
N THR A 55 0.34 -6.43 -2.71
CA THR A 55 -0.26 -5.71 -1.57
C THR A 55 -1.00 -6.69 -0.65
N LYS A 56 -0.58 -6.74 0.61
CA LYS A 56 -1.27 -7.50 1.66
C LYS A 56 -2.25 -6.64 2.44
N ALA A 57 -1.90 -5.38 2.70
CA ALA A 57 -2.74 -4.43 3.41
C ALA A 57 -2.44 -2.99 3.01
N VAL A 58 -3.44 -2.13 3.16
CA VAL A 58 -3.32 -0.67 2.97
C VAL A 58 -3.31 0.02 4.33
N TYR A 59 -2.35 0.92 4.57
CA TYR A 59 -2.22 1.66 5.82
C TYR A 59 -2.29 3.17 5.58
N PRO A 60 -3.14 3.92 6.29
CA PRO A 60 -3.26 5.36 6.10
C PRO A 60 -2.11 6.11 6.79
N TYR A 61 -1.78 7.29 6.29
CA TYR A 61 -0.78 8.16 6.91
C TYR A 61 -1.32 8.83 8.19
N LEU A 62 -0.45 9.06 9.17
CA LEU A 62 -0.74 9.73 10.43
C LEU A 62 -0.73 11.25 10.23
N LYS A 63 -1.81 11.89 10.67
CA LYS A 63 -1.96 13.35 10.68
C LYS A 63 -0.94 13.98 11.65
N ASP A 64 0.16 14.55 11.14
CA ASP A 64 1.21 15.19 11.96
C ASP A 64 1.39 16.71 11.70
N GLY A 65 0.61 17.29 10.79
CA GLY A 65 0.62 18.72 10.49
C GLY A 65 1.90 19.25 9.84
N LYS A 66 2.83 18.39 9.40
CA LYS A 66 4.04 18.74 8.63
C LYS A 66 4.02 18.05 7.27
N SER A 67 4.90 18.50 6.37
CA SER A 67 5.10 17.91 5.04
C SER A 67 5.18 16.38 5.09
N VAL A 68 4.51 15.68 4.18
CA VAL A 68 4.53 14.21 4.07
C VAL A 68 5.98 13.73 4.00
N LYS A 69 6.43 13.06 5.05
CA LYS A 69 7.72 12.35 5.09
C LYS A 69 7.40 10.87 5.07
N LEU A 70 7.92 10.17 4.07
CA LEU A 70 7.69 8.74 3.87
C LEU A 70 8.53 7.91 4.87
N GLU A 71 8.26 8.10 6.15
CA GLU A 71 8.86 7.38 7.26
C GLU A 71 7.83 6.39 7.79
N SER A 72 8.26 5.19 8.15
CA SER A 72 7.33 4.12 8.50
C SER A 72 6.48 4.38 9.73
N HIS A 73 7.05 5.06 10.73
CA HIS A 73 6.31 5.45 11.94
C HIS A 73 5.27 6.55 11.69
N LYS A 74 5.20 7.08 10.46
CA LYS A 74 4.18 8.04 10.04
C LYS A 74 2.97 7.36 9.39
N PHE A 75 2.91 6.04 9.33
CA PHE A 75 1.71 5.31 8.92
C PHE A 75 1.01 4.69 10.12
N ASP A 76 -0.32 4.60 10.07
CA ASP A 76 -1.13 3.98 11.10
C ASP A 76 -1.22 2.47 10.88
N TRP A 77 -0.22 1.75 11.38
CA TRP A 77 -0.15 0.29 11.31
C TRP A 77 -1.23 -0.45 12.10
N ASN A 78 -2.02 0.26 12.93
CA ASN A 78 -3.09 -0.34 13.72
C ASN A 78 -4.44 -0.35 12.98
N THR A 79 -4.55 0.37 11.86
CA THR A 79 -5.78 0.48 11.07
C THR A 79 -5.52 -0.04 9.64
N PRO A 80 -5.33 -1.37 9.46
CA PRO A 80 -5.19 -1.95 8.13
C PRO A 80 -6.51 -1.83 7.35
N ASP A 81 -6.39 -1.65 6.04
CA ASP A 81 -7.47 -1.56 5.06
C ASP A 81 -8.60 -0.59 5.47
N PRO A 82 -8.27 0.70 5.68
CA PRO A 82 -9.27 1.68 6.06
C PRO A 82 -10.31 1.85 4.96
N ARG A 83 -11.56 2.10 5.34
CA ARG A 83 -12.61 2.44 4.38
C ARG A 83 -12.35 3.82 3.78
N ILE A 84 -12.00 3.86 2.50
CA ILE A 84 -11.79 5.12 1.76
C ILE A 84 -13.16 5.61 1.28
N GLY A 85 -13.60 6.73 1.84
CA GLY A 85 -14.84 7.39 1.47
C GLY A 85 -14.59 8.61 0.58
N PHE A 86 -15.63 9.06 -0.11
CA PHE A 86 -15.59 10.31 -0.88
C PHE A 86 -16.76 11.20 -0.48
N LYS A 87 -16.49 12.50 -0.38
CA LYS A 87 -17.50 13.53 -0.10
C LYS A 87 -18.42 13.69 -1.31
N ASP A 88 -19.69 13.95 -1.03
CA ASP A 88 -20.63 14.41 -2.05
C ASP A 88 -20.13 15.70 -2.68
N ASN A 89 -20.27 15.84 -3.99
CA ASN A 89 -19.89 17.06 -4.68
C ASN A 89 -21.08 17.62 -5.43
N MET A 90 -21.69 18.60 -4.78
CA MET A 90 -22.84 19.29 -5.34
C MET A 90 -22.46 20.29 -6.44
N LEU A 91 -21.18 20.66 -6.60
CA LEU A 91 -20.72 21.81 -7.40
C LEU A 91 -20.03 21.45 -8.73
N VAL A 92 -19.41 20.27 -8.85
CA VAL A 92 -18.58 19.91 -10.02
C VAL A 92 -19.12 18.65 -10.71
N ALA A 93 -20.42 18.66 -10.95
CA ALA A 93 -21.12 17.66 -11.73
C ALA A 93 -21.82 18.38 -12.89
N MET A 94 -21.18 18.32 -14.06
CA MET A 94 -21.64 19.02 -15.26
C MET A 94 -21.74 18.02 -16.39
N GLU A 95 -22.81 18.11 -17.15
CA GLU A 95 -23.08 17.26 -18.30
C GLU A 95 -23.34 18.14 -19.51
N GLY A 96 -22.57 17.91 -20.56
CA GLY A 96 -22.77 18.55 -21.85
C GLY A 96 -23.44 17.56 -22.78
N SER A 97 -24.47 17.99 -23.49
CA SER A 97 -25.15 17.17 -24.47
C SER A 97 -25.11 17.83 -25.85
N VAL A 98 -24.94 17.04 -26.89
CA VAL A 98 -25.14 17.46 -28.28
C VAL A 98 -26.19 16.56 -28.88
N GLY A 99 -27.27 17.16 -29.36
CA GLY A 99 -28.41 16.43 -29.86
C GLY A 99 -28.79 16.79 -31.29
N TYR A 100 -29.41 15.83 -31.97
CA TYR A 100 -30.07 16.01 -33.25
C TYR A 100 -31.50 15.49 -33.16
N GLY A 101 -32.47 16.35 -33.45
CA GLY A 101 -33.90 16.01 -33.44
C GLY A 101 -34.49 16.01 -34.84
N ILE A 102 -35.41 15.08 -35.12
CA ILE A 102 -36.26 15.08 -36.32
C ILE A 102 -37.67 14.61 -35.96
N GLY A 103 -38.67 15.48 -36.19
CA GLY A 103 -40.04 15.24 -35.72
C GLY A 103 -40.07 15.06 -34.20
N GLY A 104 -40.66 13.94 -33.73
CA GLY A 104 -40.68 13.57 -32.31
C GLY A 104 -39.49 12.73 -31.82
N ALA A 105 -38.56 12.35 -32.71
CA ALA A 105 -37.39 11.54 -32.34
C ALA A 105 -36.15 12.41 -32.15
N ARG A 106 -35.32 12.11 -31.16
CA ARG A 106 -34.06 12.80 -30.87
C ARG A 106 -32.94 11.78 -30.60
N VAL A 107 -31.73 12.12 -31.00
CA VAL A 107 -30.51 11.38 -30.62
C VAL A 107 -29.59 12.34 -29.91
N GLU A 108 -29.12 11.98 -28.71
CA GLU A 108 -28.27 12.81 -27.86
C GLU A 108 -26.98 12.07 -27.52
N LEU A 109 -25.85 12.76 -27.67
CA LEU A 109 -24.58 12.35 -27.09
C LEU A 109 -24.36 13.20 -25.83
N GLU A 110 -24.31 12.55 -24.68
CA GLU A 110 -24.07 13.17 -23.38
C GLU A 110 -22.69 12.83 -22.88
N ILE A 111 -21.97 13.85 -22.38
CA ILE A 111 -20.69 13.71 -21.72
C ILE A 111 -20.81 14.37 -20.36
N GLY A 112 -20.76 13.57 -19.30
CA GLY A 112 -20.79 14.03 -17.92
C GLY A 112 -19.40 13.98 -17.29
N TYR A 113 -19.09 14.95 -16.45
CA TYR A 113 -17.92 14.94 -15.60
C TYR A 113 -18.33 15.20 -14.16
N GLU A 114 -18.00 14.26 -13.28
CA GLU A 114 -18.18 14.35 -11.85
C GLU A 114 -16.84 14.22 -11.14
N ARG A 115 -16.65 14.98 -10.06
CA ARG A 115 -15.45 14.92 -9.23
C ARG A 115 -15.83 14.75 -7.77
N PHE A 116 -15.27 13.76 -7.07
CA PHE A 116 -15.52 13.50 -5.65
C PHE A 116 -14.21 13.60 -4.87
N LYS A 117 -14.16 14.50 -3.87
CA LYS A 117 -12.99 14.62 -2.99
C LYS A 117 -12.98 13.49 -1.97
N THR A 118 -11.79 13.00 -1.61
CA THR A 118 -11.65 11.98 -0.57
C THR A 118 -12.12 12.51 0.79
N LYS A 119 -12.80 11.67 1.55
CA LYS A 119 -13.21 11.94 2.93
C LYS A 119 -12.07 11.55 3.86
N GLY A 120 -11.66 12.45 4.75
CA GLY A 120 -10.64 12.12 5.74
C GLY A 120 -11.11 11.02 6.70
N ILE A 121 -10.20 10.13 7.06
CA ILE A 121 -10.48 8.94 7.90
C ILE A 121 -10.89 9.34 9.32
N ARG A 122 -10.36 10.47 9.82
CA ARG A 122 -10.61 11.00 11.15
C ARG A 122 -11.38 12.32 10.99
N ASP A 123 -12.68 12.18 10.85
CA ASP A 123 -13.65 13.25 10.55
C ASP A 123 -13.80 14.23 11.74
N SER A 124 -12.77 15.03 12.03
CA SER A 124 -12.78 16.03 13.10
C SER A 124 -12.89 17.44 12.53
N GLY A 125 -13.92 17.70 11.70
CA GLY A 125 -14.49 19.04 11.41
C GLY A 125 -13.56 20.21 11.06
N SER A 126 -12.28 19.96 10.79
CA SER A 126 -11.24 20.97 10.61
C SER A 126 -10.44 20.62 9.37
N LYS A 127 -10.22 21.65 8.54
CA LYS A 127 -9.47 21.74 7.28
C LYS A 127 -8.92 20.42 6.71
N GLU A 128 -9.25 20.16 5.44
CA GLU A 128 -8.70 19.08 4.63
C GLU A 128 -7.17 19.01 4.82
N ASP A 129 -6.69 17.92 5.42
CA ASP A 129 -5.26 17.71 5.65
C ASP A 129 -4.75 16.75 4.57
N GLU A 130 -3.65 17.10 3.91
CA GLU A 130 -3.06 16.30 2.82
C GLU A 130 -2.72 14.87 3.31
N ALA A 131 -2.40 14.73 4.60
CA ALA A 131 -2.13 13.45 5.26
C ALA A 131 -3.30 12.44 5.16
N ASP A 132 -4.55 12.91 5.16
CA ASP A 132 -5.73 12.03 5.13
C ASP A 132 -5.93 11.35 3.76
N THR A 133 -5.11 11.72 2.77
CA THR A 133 -5.19 11.22 1.39
C THR A 133 -4.05 10.26 1.04
N VAL A 134 -3.10 10.03 1.94
CA VAL A 134 -1.88 9.23 1.69
C VAL A 134 -2.00 7.83 2.29
N TYR A 135 -1.68 6.83 1.48
CA TYR A 135 -1.79 5.41 1.82
C TYR A 135 -0.53 4.65 1.46
N LEU A 136 -0.04 3.81 2.36
CA LEU A 136 1.02 2.82 2.12
C LEU A 136 0.39 1.49 1.71
N LEU A 137 0.81 0.96 0.57
CA LEU A 137 0.54 -0.41 0.15
C LEU A 137 1.65 -1.30 0.70
N ALA A 138 1.39 -1.93 1.83
CA ALA A 138 2.37 -2.78 2.51
C ALA A 138 2.36 -4.20 1.92
N LYS A 139 3.57 -4.76 1.84
CA LYS A 139 3.84 -6.12 1.37
C LYS A 139 4.00 -7.08 2.56
N GLU A 140 4.37 -8.32 2.25
CA GLU A 140 4.29 -9.49 3.13
C GLU A 140 5.13 -9.36 4.40
N LEU A 141 6.43 -9.02 4.32
CA LEU A 141 7.32 -8.91 5.48
C LEU A 141 6.86 -7.82 6.46
N ALA A 142 6.51 -6.64 5.95
CA ALA A 142 6.05 -5.54 6.79
C ALA A 142 4.73 -5.90 7.50
N TYR A 143 3.78 -6.48 6.77
CA TYR A 143 2.50 -6.92 7.30
C TYR A 143 2.66 -8.03 8.36
N ASP A 144 3.45 -9.06 8.08
CA ASP A 144 3.60 -10.22 8.95
C ASP A 144 4.30 -9.87 10.28
N VAL A 145 5.26 -8.91 10.27
CA VAL A 145 5.90 -8.42 11.50
C VAL A 145 4.90 -7.72 12.42
N VAL A 146 4.11 -6.78 11.88
CA VAL A 146 3.16 -5.99 12.66
C VAL A 146 2.03 -6.86 13.20
N THR A 147 1.53 -7.80 12.38
CA THR A 147 0.45 -8.71 12.76
C THR A 147 0.93 -9.90 13.60
N GLY A 148 2.25 -10.12 13.69
CA GLY A 148 2.84 -11.19 14.49
C GLY A 148 2.74 -12.58 13.87
N GLN A 149 2.61 -12.68 12.55
CA GLN A 149 2.53 -13.95 11.82
C GLN A 149 3.91 -14.60 11.69
N THR A 150 4.39 -15.23 12.77
CA THR A 150 5.78 -15.76 12.85
C THR A 150 6.12 -16.74 11.73
N ASP A 151 5.23 -17.68 11.40
CA ASP A 151 5.49 -18.71 10.38
C ASP A 151 5.48 -18.13 8.95
N ASN A 152 4.54 -17.22 8.66
CA ASN A 152 4.47 -16.52 7.38
C ASN A 152 5.69 -15.61 7.19
N LEU A 153 6.04 -14.86 8.23
CA LEU A 153 7.25 -14.03 8.23
C LEU A 153 8.51 -14.87 7.99
N ALA A 154 8.64 -16.02 8.66
CA ALA A 154 9.78 -16.92 8.46
C ALA A 154 9.84 -17.46 7.04
N ALA A 155 8.70 -17.82 6.45
CA ALA A 155 8.63 -18.29 5.07
C ALA A 155 8.96 -17.19 4.05
N ALA A 156 8.50 -15.96 4.28
CA ALA A 156 8.81 -14.81 3.44
C ALA A 156 10.28 -14.41 3.56
N LEU A 157 10.83 -14.30 4.78
CA LEU A 157 12.26 -14.04 5.03
C LEU A 157 13.16 -15.10 4.40
N ALA A 158 12.73 -16.36 4.36
CA ALA A 158 13.49 -17.42 3.73
C ALA A 158 13.61 -17.28 2.21
N LYS A 159 12.69 -16.57 1.56
CA LYS A 159 12.74 -16.25 0.12
C LYS A 159 13.60 -15.01 -0.16
N THR A 160 13.84 -14.18 0.85
CA THR A 160 14.68 -12.98 0.73
C THR A 160 16.15 -13.33 0.59
N SER A 161 16.86 -12.61 -0.28
CA SER A 161 18.30 -12.83 -0.46
C SER A 161 19.07 -12.48 0.81
N GLY A 162 20.15 -13.22 1.09
CA GLY A 162 21.00 -12.93 2.24
C GLY A 162 21.63 -11.53 2.18
N LYS A 163 21.85 -10.98 0.98
CA LYS A 163 22.36 -9.62 0.76
C LYS A 163 21.39 -8.56 1.30
N ASP A 164 20.11 -8.71 1.02
CA ASP A 164 19.08 -7.76 1.47
C ASP A 164 18.92 -7.82 2.99
N ILE A 165 19.05 -9.01 3.58
CA ILE A 165 19.02 -9.21 5.04
C ILE A 165 20.23 -8.55 5.72
N VAL A 166 21.41 -8.66 5.10
CA VAL A 166 22.61 -7.97 5.56
C VAL A 166 22.42 -6.45 5.51
N GLN A 167 21.83 -5.91 4.42
CA GLN A 167 21.54 -4.49 4.30
C GLN A 167 20.50 -4.02 5.33
N PHE A 168 19.43 -4.79 5.52
CA PHE A 168 18.41 -4.54 6.52
C PHE A 168 19.02 -4.46 7.91
N GLY A 169 19.78 -5.49 8.33
CA GLY A 169 20.27 -5.52 9.69
C GLY A 169 21.46 -4.56 9.95
N LYS A 170 22.28 -4.22 8.93
CA LYS A 170 23.21 -3.07 9.02
C LYS A 170 22.44 -1.77 9.28
N THR A 171 21.32 -1.57 8.60
CA THR A 171 20.45 -0.40 8.79
C THR A 171 19.86 -0.37 10.21
N VAL A 172 19.37 -1.51 10.70
CA VAL A 172 18.86 -1.64 12.08
C VAL A 172 19.96 -1.34 13.11
N GLY A 173 21.17 -1.88 12.91
CA GLY A 173 22.31 -1.65 13.81
C GLY A 173 22.68 -0.17 13.93
N ILE A 174 22.70 0.56 12.82
CA ILE A 174 23.05 1.98 12.78
C ILE A 174 21.92 2.86 13.33
N SER A 175 20.69 2.67 12.86
CA SER A 175 19.58 3.57 13.17
C SER A 175 18.84 3.24 14.46
N HIS A 176 18.82 1.97 14.88
CA HIS A 176 18.02 1.49 16.01
C HIS A 176 18.82 0.48 16.88
N PRO A 177 19.88 0.94 17.58
CA PRO A 177 20.76 0.06 18.36
C PRO A 177 20.04 -0.71 19.48
N ASN A 178 18.92 -0.18 19.99
CA ASN A 178 18.09 -0.88 20.98
C ASN A 178 17.36 -2.10 20.38
N ILE A 179 16.88 -1.99 19.14
CA ILE A 179 16.26 -3.10 18.42
C ILE A 179 17.33 -4.13 18.06
N ASN A 180 18.50 -3.69 17.59
CA ASN A 180 19.64 -4.57 17.32
C ASN A 180 19.92 -5.50 18.51
N LYS A 181 19.95 -4.96 19.74
CA LYS A 181 20.22 -5.73 20.97
C LYS A 181 19.14 -6.74 21.37
N LYS A 182 17.98 -6.74 20.70
CA LYS A 182 16.87 -7.68 20.96
C LYS A 182 16.80 -8.81 19.95
N VAL A 183 17.46 -8.66 18.80
CA VAL A 183 17.39 -9.61 17.70
C VAL A 183 18.69 -10.39 17.62
N CYS A 184 18.59 -11.70 17.44
CA CYS A 184 19.73 -12.62 17.39
C CYS A 184 20.63 -12.49 18.62
N ALA A 185 20.05 -12.31 19.80
CA ALA A 185 20.83 -12.24 21.04
C ALA A 185 21.36 -13.63 21.42
N THR A 186 22.68 -13.83 21.41
CA THR A 186 23.28 -15.12 21.79
C THR A 186 23.05 -15.42 23.28
N LYS A 187 23.01 -16.71 23.62
CA LYS A 187 22.65 -17.18 24.97
C LYS A 187 23.78 -18.00 25.59
N MET A 188 23.84 -18.00 26.91
CA MET A 188 24.67 -18.92 27.69
C MET A 188 23.88 -20.19 27.93
N ALA A 189 24.57 -21.31 28.08
CA ALA A 189 23.97 -22.48 28.71
C ALA A 189 23.44 -22.10 30.09
N SER A 190 22.39 -22.77 30.55
CA SER A 190 21.86 -22.58 31.92
C SER A 190 22.96 -22.72 32.97
N GLY A 191 23.16 -21.69 33.80
CA GLY A 191 24.24 -21.63 34.81
C GLY A 191 25.65 -21.39 34.24
N GLY A 192 25.75 -21.01 32.97
CA GLY A 192 27.01 -20.78 32.28
C GLY A 192 27.63 -19.41 32.51
N SER A 193 28.92 -19.29 32.18
CA SER A 193 29.73 -18.07 32.31
C SER A 193 30.10 -17.41 30.98
N LYS A 194 29.79 -18.06 29.85
CA LYS A 194 30.10 -17.58 28.50
C LYS A 194 28.92 -17.74 27.54
N TYR A 195 28.76 -16.75 26.67
CA TYR A 195 27.79 -16.76 25.57
C TYR A 195 28.35 -17.48 24.36
N ALA A 196 27.46 -18.03 23.53
CA ALA A 196 27.83 -18.43 22.18
C ALA A 196 28.36 -17.23 21.37
N ILE A 197 29.26 -17.51 20.43
CA ILE A 197 29.90 -16.52 19.57
C ILE A 197 29.61 -16.85 18.10
N TYR A 198 29.23 -15.84 17.33
CA TYR A 198 28.92 -15.97 15.91
C TYR A 198 30.16 -16.29 15.09
N ALA A 199 29.99 -17.23 14.16
CA ALA A 199 31.04 -17.71 13.26
C ALA A 199 30.44 -18.18 11.93
N GLU A 200 31.30 -18.52 10.97
CA GLU A 200 30.85 -19.00 9.66
C GLU A 200 30.21 -20.39 9.70
N GLU A 201 30.52 -21.20 10.71
CA GLU A 201 29.99 -22.55 10.89
C GLU A 201 29.73 -22.81 12.38
N THR A 202 28.69 -23.61 12.66
CA THR A 202 28.36 -24.02 14.02
C THR A 202 29.31 -25.14 14.47
N GLU A 203 30.16 -24.84 15.45
CA GLU A 203 31.00 -25.78 16.20
C GLU A 203 30.71 -25.51 17.68
N ASN A 204 29.61 -26.10 18.17
CA ASN A 204 29.03 -25.82 19.48
C ASN A 204 28.63 -27.14 20.14
N ILE A 205 29.64 -27.84 20.65
CA ILE A 205 29.52 -29.19 21.22
C ILE A 205 29.83 -29.12 22.71
N ASN A 206 29.11 -29.90 23.52
CA ASN A 206 29.45 -30.08 24.93
C ASN A 206 30.56 -31.13 25.07
N THR A 207 31.79 -30.67 25.30
CA THR A 207 32.97 -31.54 25.50
C THR A 207 33.57 -31.39 26.91
N GLY A 208 32.76 -31.00 27.90
CA GLY A 208 33.21 -30.88 29.28
C GLY A 208 34.23 -29.77 29.52
N GLY A 209 34.05 -28.60 28.88
CA GLY A 209 34.81 -27.37 29.17
C GLY A 209 35.90 -26.99 28.16
N SER A 210 36.18 -27.84 27.17
CA SER A 210 37.25 -27.63 26.17
C SER A 210 36.74 -27.23 24.77
N GLY A 211 35.43 -27.38 24.52
CA GLY A 211 34.83 -27.22 23.20
C GLY A 211 34.65 -25.76 22.79
N LYS A 212 34.56 -25.52 21.48
CA LYS A 212 34.20 -24.19 20.96
C LYS A 212 32.71 -23.92 21.19
N LEU A 213 32.35 -22.64 21.23
CA LEU A 213 30.96 -22.17 21.37
C LEU A 213 30.54 -21.38 20.12
N ASN A 214 31.04 -21.80 18.96
CA ASN A 214 30.84 -21.09 17.70
C ASN A 214 29.47 -21.46 17.13
N VAL A 215 28.66 -20.46 16.76
CA VAL A 215 27.32 -20.66 16.24
C VAL A 215 27.11 -19.90 14.93
N ALA A 216 26.44 -20.54 13.98
CA ALA A 216 25.97 -19.90 12.74
C ALA A 216 24.44 -19.71 12.72
N VAL A 217 23.78 -19.92 13.88
CA VAL A 217 22.34 -19.77 14.06
C VAL A 217 22.02 -18.53 14.89
N CYS A 218 21.17 -17.65 14.37
CA CYS A 218 20.66 -16.46 15.06
C CYS A 218 20.08 -16.82 16.44
N GLY A 219 20.57 -16.13 17.49
CA GLY A 219 20.11 -16.28 18.87
C GLY A 219 20.46 -17.61 19.55
N ALA A 220 21.41 -18.37 18.99
CA ALA A 220 21.77 -19.68 19.51
C ALA A 220 22.41 -19.62 20.91
N GLU A 221 22.22 -20.72 21.63
CA GLU A 221 22.72 -20.93 22.99
C GLU A 221 24.03 -21.70 22.98
N ALA A 222 24.94 -21.37 23.88
CA ALA A 222 26.14 -22.15 24.12
C ALA A 222 25.79 -23.59 24.56
N ALA A 223 26.50 -24.59 24.03
CA ALA A 223 26.23 -25.99 24.35
C ALA A 223 26.74 -26.43 25.74
N GLN A 224 27.56 -25.61 26.40
CA GLN A 224 28.18 -25.94 27.70
C GLN A 224 28.32 -24.69 28.57
N THR A 225 28.38 -24.90 29.89
CA THR A 225 28.36 -23.84 30.92
C THR A 225 29.67 -23.09 31.03
N SER A 226 30.78 -23.70 30.63
CA SER A 226 32.09 -23.06 30.60
C SER A 226 32.88 -23.55 29.38
N SER A 227 33.79 -22.72 28.89
CA SER A 227 34.72 -23.09 27.83
C SER A 227 36.04 -22.34 28.00
N SER A 228 37.16 -23.05 27.97
CA SER A 228 38.50 -22.45 27.95
C SER A 228 38.90 -21.95 26.55
N ASN A 229 38.33 -22.52 25.48
CA ASN A 229 38.78 -22.33 24.09
C ASN A 229 37.72 -21.69 23.17
N GLY A 230 36.70 -21.05 23.73
CA GLY A 230 35.67 -20.38 22.94
C GLY A 230 34.70 -19.55 23.77
N GLY A 231 33.70 -18.99 23.07
CA GLY A 231 32.65 -18.17 23.65
C GLY A 231 33.03 -16.71 23.86
N SER A 232 32.02 -15.91 24.14
CA SER A 232 32.14 -14.49 24.43
C SER A 232 31.75 -14.18 25.87
N ALA A 233 32.43 -13.21 26.49
CA ALA A 233 32.05 -12.67 27.80
C ALA A 233 30.77 -11.80 27.72
N THR A 234 30.47 -11.27 26.54
CA THR A 234 29.29 -10.44 26.25
C THR A 234 28.39 -11.11 25.23
N ARG A 235 27.08 -10.83 25.29
CA ARG A 235 26.15 -11.22 24.21
C ARG A 235 26.56 -10.57 22.90
N GLN A 236 26.34 -11.32 21.82
CA GLN A 236 26.33 -10.81 20.47
C GLN A 236 24.89 -10.73 19.96
N TYR A 237 24.68 -9.89 18.95
CA TYR A 237 23.36 -9.51 18.47
C TYR A 237 23.29 -9.58 16.94
N LEU A 238 22.25 -8.98 16.36
CA LEU A 238 22.01 -8.99 14.92
C LEU A 238 23.20 -8.46 14.10
N GLN A 239 23.87 -7.40 14.54
CA GLN A 239 25.04 -6.86 13.85
C GLN A 239 26.19 -7.87 13.77
N GLU A 240 26.56 -8.50 14.88
CA GLU A 240 27.62 -9.50 14.88
C GLU A 240 27.20 -10.77 14.12
N PHE A 241 25.92 -11.13 14.13
CA PHE A 241 25.37 -12.20 13.30
C PHE A 241 25.60 -11.89 11.82
N ILE A 242 25.31 -10.67 11.37
CA ILE A 242 25.55 -10.23 9.99
C ILE A 242 27.04 -10.27 9.65
N GLU A 243 27.87 -9.63 10.47
CA GLU A 243 29.30 -9.46 10.19
C GLU A 243 30.09 -10.78 10.25
N ASN A 244 29.72 -11.68 11.16
CA ASN A 244 30.49 -12.90 11.42
C ASN A 244 29.88 -14.15 10.79
N THR A 245 28.56 -14.19 10.61
CA THR A 245 27.85 -15.38 10.10
C THR A 245 27.38 -15.21 8.65
N LEU A 246 26.75 -14.08 8.31
CA LEU A 246 26.21 -13.86 6.96
C LEU A 246 27.25 -13.28 5.99
N LYS A 247 28.26 -12.56 6.52
CA LYS A 247 29.28 -11.84 5.76
C LYS A 247 28.61 -10.84 4.80
N ASP A 248 28.84 -10.98 3.50
CA ASP A 248 28.20 -10.16 2.46
C ASP A 248 26.83 -10.71 2.04
N GLY A 249 26.25 -11.64 2.81
CA GLY A 249 24.95 -12.24 2.52
C GLY A 249 25.01 -13.50 1.66
N ASN A 250 26.22 -14.04 1.42
CA ASN A 250 26.44 -15.24 0.61
C ASN A 250 26.58 -16.53 1.44
N LYS A 251 26.52 -16.44 2.78
CA LYS A 251 26.68 -17.58 3.70
C LYS A 251 25.52 -17.62 4.69
N ASN A 252 25.18 -18.83 5.13
CA ASN A 252 24.29 -19.09 6.27
C ASN A 252 22.88 -18.48 6.20
N TRP A 253 22.41 -18.06 5.02
CA TRP A 253 21.05 -17.58 4.82
C TRP A 253 20.35 -18.34 3.70
N PRO A 254 19.07 -18.77 3.87
CA PRO A 254 18.27 -18.72 5.10
C PRO A 254 18.57 -19.84 6.10
N THR A 255 19.49 -20.75 5.75
CA THR A 255 19.86 -21.94 6.52
C THR A 255 21.30 -21.87 6.97
N SER A 256 21.56 -22.15 8.25
CA SER A 256 22.89 -22.18 8.85
C SER A 256 23.71 -23.37 8.36
N LYS A 257 25.04 -23.28 8.52
CA LYS A 257 25.98 -24.37 8.25
C LYS A 257 26.56 -24.91 9.55
N ALA A 258 26.44 -26.21 9.79
CA ALA A 258 27.22 -26.90 10.81
C ALA A 258 28.66 -27.10 10.34
N ALA A 259 29.63 -26.94 11.24
CA ALA A 259 30.98 -27.42 11.00
C ALA A 259 30.89 -28.93 10.79
N GLY A 260 31.51 -29.44 9.73
CA GLY A 260 31.37 -30.84 9.30
C GLY A 260 31.58 -31.87 10.42
N VAL A 261 31.25 -33.13 10.14
CA VAL A 261 31.23 -34.25 11.12
C VAL A 261 32.62 -34.49 11.74
N ARG A 262 32.99 -33.72 12.77
CA ARG A 262 33.85 -34.20 13.84
C ARG A 262 32.93 -34.92 14.83
N ASN A 263 32.85 -36.24 14.68
CA ASN A 263 32.16 -37.17 15.56
C ASN A 263 30.63 -37.00 15.71
N GLY A 264 29.90 -36.45 14.73
CA GLY A 264 28.43 -36.54 14.73
C GLY A 264 27.67 -35.75 15.82
N ASP A 265 28.36 -34.97 16.64
CA ASP A 265 27.79 -34.28 17.80
C ASP A 265 27.42 -32.81 17.54
N ASN A 266 27.79 -32.23 16.39
CA ASN A 266 27.36 -30.88 16.03
C ASN A 266 25.85 -30.87 15.74
N PRO A 267 25.10 -29.87 16.25
CA PRO A 267 23.69 -29.71 15.91
C PRO A 267 23.54 -29.67 14.38
N PRO A 268 22.73 -30.56 13.76
CA PRO A 268 22.56 -30.55 12.32
C PRO A 268 21.88 -29.26 11.88
N SER A 269 22.31 -28.72 10.74
CA SER A 269 21.63 -27.62 10.07
C SER A 269 20.17 -27.97 9.84
N LYS A 270 19.25 -27.08 10.23
CA LYS A 270 17.81 -27.27 10.00
C LYS A 270 17.34 -26.32 8.92
N THR A 271 16.52 -26.81 8.00
CA THR A 271 16.00 -25.99 6.90
C THR A 271 15.34 -24.71 7.42
N ASN A 272 15.84 -23.58 6.92
CA ASN A 272 15.41 -22.21 7.22
C ASN A 272 15.52 -21.83 8.71
N ASP A 273 16.45 -22.43 9.46
CA ASP A 273 16.64 -22.15 10.89
C ASP A 273 16.92 -20.67 11.19
N ASN A 274 17.75 -20.01 10.38
CA ASN A 274 18.05 -18.58 10.56
C ASN A 274 16.84 -17.70 10.23
N ALA A 275 16.13 -17.97 9.14
CA ALA A 275 14.91 -17.22 8.83
C ALA A 275 13.85 -17.36 9.94
N LYS A 276 13.66 -18.57 10.48
CA LYS A 276 12.75 -18.83 11.61
C LYS A 276 13.19 -18.13 12.89
N ALA A 277 14.48 -18.17 13.21
CA ALA A 277 15.02 -17.52 14.39
C ALA A 277 14.89 -16.00 14.33
N VAL A 278 15.23 -15.38 13.19
CA VAL A 278 15.04 -13.94 12.98
C VAL A 278 13.56 -13.56 13.07
N ALA A 279 12.67 -14.29 12.38
CA ALA A 279 11.24 -14.03 12.43
C ALA A 279 10.68 -14.04 13.86
N LYS A 280 11.10 -15.04 14.65
CA LYS A 280 10.69 -15.17 16.05
C LYS A 280 11.11 -13.97 16.89
N ASP A 281 12.34 -13.51 16.75
CA ASP A 281 12.84 -12.36 17.49
C ASP A 281 12.16 -11.05 17.05
N LEU A 282 11.90 -10.87 15.75
CA LEU A 282 11.18 -9.69 15.24
C LEU A 282 9.74 -9.63 15.73
N VAL A 283 9.03 -10.76 15.76
CA VAL A 283 7.64 -10.83 16.27
C VAL A 283 7.57 -10.66 17.80
N ALA A 284 8.66 -10.95 18.52
CA ALA A 284 8.74 -10.73 19.97
C ALA A 284 8.97 -9.27 20.38
N LEU A 285 9.24 -8.36 19.44
CA LEU A 285 9.37 -6.93 19.70
C LEU A 285 8.05 -6.30 20.18
N ASN A 286 8.13 -5.13 20.81
CA ASN A 286 6.93 -4.38 21.17
C ASN A 286 6.29 -3.72 19.93
N SER A 287 5.06 -3.20 20.05
CA SER A 287 4.30 -2.66 18.90
C SER A 287 4.98 -1.49 18.19
N GLU A 288 5.68 -0.62 18.93
CA GLU A 288 6.41 0.52 18.35
C GLU A 288 7.64 0.04 17.57
N GLU A 289 8.40 -0.90 18.14
CA GLU A 289 9.56 -1.51 17.51
C GLU A 289 9.18 -2.31 16.27
N LYS A 290 8.05 -3.03 16.29
CA LYS A 290 7.50 -3.72 15.12
C LYS A 290 7.19 -2.76 13.98
N THR A 291 6.59 -1.62 14.29
CA THR A 291 6.28 -0.56 13.31
C THR A 291 7.54 -0.01 12.65
N ILE A 292 8.60 0.20 13.43
CA ILE A 292 9.91 0.62 12.92
C ILE A 292 10.49 -0.45 11.98
N VAL A 293 10.51 -1.71 12.42
CA VAL A 293 11.05 -2.84 11.65
C VAL A 293 10.29 -3.04 10.35
N ALA A 294 8.95 -3.04 10.38
CA ALA A 294 8.10 -3.18 9.21
C ALA A 294 8.41 -2.11 8.16
N GLY A 295 8.62 -0.89 8.63
CA GLY A 295 9.13 0.21 7.83
C GLY A 295 10.46 -0.01 7.15
N LEU A 296 11.44 -0.49 7.92
CA LEU A 296 12.77 -0.78 7.40
C LEU A 296 12.72 -1.91 6.39
N LEU A 297 11.88 -2.93 6.61
CA LEU A 297 11.68 -4.04 5.66
C LEU A 297 11.07 -3.53 4.34
N ALA A 298 10.02 -2.71 4.41
CA ALA A 298 9.46 -2.06 3.22
C ALA A 298 10.51 -1.18 2.51
N LYS A 299 11.33 -0.44 3.26
CA LYS A 299 12.34 0.45 2.67
C LYS A 299 13.55 -0.28 2.06
N THR A 300 13.97 -1.41 2.65
CA THR A 300 15.25 -2.06 2.32
C THR A 300 15.10 -3.34 1.53
N ILE A 301 13.97 -4.05 1.64
CA ILE A 301 13.79 -5.37 1.06
C ILE A 301 12.65 -5.38 0.05
N GLU A 302 11.43 -5.12 0.50
CA GLU A 302 10.24 -5.36 -0.33
C GLU A 302 9.93 -4.22 -1.30
N GLY A 303 10.48 -3.04 -1.01
CA GLY A 303 9.91 -1.79 -1.49
C GLY A 303 8.55 -1.54 -0.84
N GLY A 304 7.90 -0.50 -1.31
CA GLY A 304 6.53 -0.18 -0.93
C GLY A 304 6.00 0.85 -1.90
N GLU A 305 4.69 0.86 -2.10
CA GLU A 305 4.08 1.91 -2.89
C GLU A 305 3.32 2.84 -1.97
N VAL A 306 3.52 4.15 -2.16
CA VAL A 306 2.74 5.16 -1.46
C VAL A 306 1.92 5.91 -2.49
N VAL A 307 0.61 5.91 -2.27
CA VAL A 307 -0.37 6.53 -3.16
C VAL A 307 -1.10 7.61 -2.41
N GLU A 308 -1.15 8.78 -3.01
CA GLU A 308 -1.98 9.89 -2.57
C GLU A 308 -3.25 9.96 -3.45
N ILE A 309 -4.42 9.94 -2.83
CA ILE A 309 -5.72 10.01 -3.51
C ILE A 309 -6.51 11.18 -2.91
N ARG A 310 -6.41 12.34 -3.55
CA ARG A 310 -7.14 13.54 -3.13
C ARG A 310 -8.57 13.57 -3.65
N ALA A 311 -8.79 13.06 -4.85
CA ALA A 311 -10.09 12.97 -5.47
C ALA A 311 -10.18 11.82 -6.47
N VAL A 312 -11.41 11.40 -6.75
CA VAL A 312 -11.75 10.51 -7.85
C VAL A 312 -12.70 11.26 -8.78
N SER A 313 -12.50 11.14 -10.09
CA SER A 313 -13.45 11.61 -11.10
C SER A 313 -14.18 10.45 -11.75
N SER A 314 -15.40 10.73 -12.22
CA SER A 314 -16.17 9.87 -13.10
C SER A 314 -16.50 10.67 -14.35
N THR A 315 -16.08 10.19 -15.51
CA THR A 315 -16.49 10.73 -16.81
C THR A 315 -17.50 9.78 -17.44
N SER A 316 -18.74 10.21 -17.60
CA SER A 316 -19.78 9.43 -18.30
C SER A 316 -19.80 9.80 -19.78
N VAL A 317 -20.03 8.81 -20.63
CA VAL A 317 -20.36 9.01 -22.05
C VAL A 317 -21.60 8.18 -22.32
N MET A 318 -22.70 8.84 -22.68
CA MET A 318 -23.97 8.20 -22.98
C MET A 318 -24.47 8.61 -24.37
N VAL A 319 -25.10 7.66 -25.05
CA VAL A 319 -25.81 7.90 -26.30
C VAL A 319 -27.27 7.55 -26.05
N ASN A 320 -28.13 8.56 -26.12
CA ASN A 320 -29.55 8.43 -25.86
C ASN A 320 -30.34 8.55 -27.16
N ALA A 321 -31.36 7.70 -27.29
CA ALA A 321 -32.44 7.88 -28.24
C ALA A 321 -33.69 8.28 -27.47
N CYS A 322 -34.22 9.47 -27.77
CA CYS A 322 -35.36 10.04 -27.07
C CYS A 322 -36.55 10.20 -27.99
N TYR A 323 -37.75 10.12 -27.43
CA TYR A 323 -38.99 10.33 -28.14
C TYR A 323 -39.95 11.21 -27.34
N ASP A 324 -40.47 12.24 -27.98
CA ASP A 324 -41.45 13.15 -27.40
C ASP A 324 -42.82 12.46 -27.34
N LEU A 325 -43.37 12.32 -26.13
CA LEU A 325 -44.71 11.82 -25.90
C LEU A 325 -45.69 12.98 -26.08
N LEU A 326 -46.40 12.99 -27.21
CA LEU A 326 -47.42 14.00 -27.49
C LEU A 326 -48.53 13.92 -26.44
N SER A 327 -48.70 14.99 -25.67
CA SER A 327 -49.86 15.17 -24.79
C SER A 327 -50.56 16.47 -25.18
N GLU A 328 -51.71 16.35 -25.84
CA GLU A 328 -52.56 17.50 -26.13
C GLU A 328 -53.03 18.14 -24.82
N GLY A 329 -52.84 19.46 -24.66
CA GLY A 329 -53.44 20.25 -23.58
C GLY A 329 -52.58 20.55 -22.35
N LEU A 330 -51.33 20.10 -22.27
CA LEU A 330 -50.37 20.55 -21.25
C LEU A 330 -49.28 21.39 -21.93
N GLY A 331 -48.96 22.57 -21.40
CA GLY A 331 -47.84 23.42 -21.88
C GLY A 331 -46.45 22.84 -21.58
N VAL A 332 -46.33 21.51 -21.51
CA VAL A 332 -45.14 20.74 -21.18
C VAL A 332 -45.14 19.49 -22.06
N VAL A 333 -44.03 19.21 -22.74
CA VAL A 333 -43.88 18.02 -23.59
C VAL A 333 -43.09 16.97 -22.82
N PRO A 334 -43.72 15.89 -22.31
CA PRO A 334 -42.98 14.79 -21.74
C PRO A 334 -42.18 14.10 -22.85
N TYR A 335 -40.93 13.72 -22.59
CA TYR A 335 -40.14 12.89 -23.49
C TYR A 335 -39.53 11.72 -22.70
N ALA A 336 -39.27 10.63 -23.41
CA ALA A 336 -38.66 9.43 -22.83
C ALA A 336 -37.39 9.09 -23.59
N CYS A 337 -36.30 8.82 -22.88
CA CYS A 337 -35.02 8.42 -23.45
C CYS A 337 -34.67 6.99 -23.08
N VAL A 338 -34.06 6.29 -24.04
CA VAL A 338 -33.36 5.03 -23.80
C VAL A 338 -31.92 5.21 -24.24
N GLY A 339 -31.00 4.98 -23.31
CA GLY A 339 -29.58 5.26 -23.49
C GLY A 339 -28.68 4.07 -23.29
N LEU A 340 -27.55 4.07 -23.99
CA LEU A 340 -26.42 3.19 -23.73
C LEU A 340 -25.20 4.06 -23.43
N GLY A 341 -24.48 3.72 -22.37
CA GLY A 341 -23.32 4.50 -21.95
C GLY A 341 -22.39 3.74 -21.03
N GLY A 342 -21.26 4.38 -20.76
CA GLY A 342 -20.26 3.89 -19.82
C GLY A 342 -19.69 5.01 -18.97
N ASN A 343 -19.24 4.66 -17.76
CA ASN A 343 -18.56 5.58 -16.87
C ASN A 343 -17.08 5.17 -16.75
N PHE A 344 -16.18 6.12 -16.92
CA PHE A 344 -14.75 5.98 -16.72
C PHE A 344 -14.37 6.64 -15.40
N VAL A 345 -13.85 5.84 -14.46
CA VAL A 345 -13.44 6.31 -13.14
C VAL A 345 -11.92 6.49 -13.11
N GLY A 346 -11.45 7.64 -12.62
CA GLY A 346 -10.02 7.95 -12.53
C GLY A 346 -9.66 8.64 -11.21
N VAL A 347 -8.42 8.49 -10.75
CA VAL A 347 -7.90 9.27 -9.62
C VAL A 347 -7.40 10.62 -10.14
N VAL A 348 -7.88 11.71 -9.55
CA VAL A 348 -7.52 13.09 -9.93
C VAL A 348 -6.80 13.76 -8.77
N ASP A 349 -5.77 14.55 -9.09
CA ASP A 349 -4.86 15.18 -8.12
C ASP A 349 -4.22 14.15 -7.17
N GLY A 350 -3.79 13.01 -7.72
CA GLY A 350 -3.05 12.00 -6.99
C GLY A 350 -1.56 12.04 -7.34
N ALA A 351 -0.72 11.73 -6.36
CA ALA A 351 0.69 11.46 -6.55
C ALA A 351 0.97 9.99 -6.26
N ARG A 352 1.79 9.36 -7.11
CA ARG A 352 2.27 7.99 -6.90
C ARG A 352 3.77 8.05 -6.65
N CYS A 353 4.20 7.52 -5.51
CA CYS A 353 5.61 7.42 -5.15
C CYS A 353 5.95 5.96 -4.89
N THR A 354 6.86 5.41 -5.69
CA THR A 354 7.42 4.08 -5.45
C THR A 354 8.62 4.18 -4.51
N ILE A 355 8.57 3.47 -3.38
CA ILE A 355 9.71 3.26 -2.50
C ILE A 355 10.55 2.16 -3.13
N HIS A 356 11.65 2.56 -3.76
CA HIS A 356 12.67 1.61 -4.23
C HIS A 356 13.63 1.24 -3.10
N PRO A 357 13.99 -0.04 -2.95
CA PRO A 357 15.13 -0.45 -2.15
C PRO A 357 16.37 0.33 -2.60
N SER A 358 17.11 0.92 -1.65
CA SER A 358 18.39 1.66 -1.83
C SER A 358 18.38 3.18 -2.11
N LEU A 359 17.23 3.86 -2.26
CA LEU A 359 17.20 5.32 -2.46
C LEU A 359 16.70 6.09 -1.22
N THR A 360 17.48 7.10 -0.81
CA THR A 360 17.08 8.10 0.17
C THR A 360 15.90 8.90 -0.40
N LEU A 361 14.77 8.85 0.31
CA LEU A 361 13.51 9.51 -0.04
C LEU A 361 13.68 11.04 -0.13
N TYR A 362 13.72 11.57 -1.34
CA TYR A 362 13.36 12.95 -1.62
C TYR A 362 12.16 12.96 -2.56
N ALA A 363 10.97 13.17 -1.99
CA ALA A 363 9.82 13.58 -2.78
C ALA A 363 10.00 15.06 -3.12
N HIS A 364 10.52 15.36 -4.30
CA HIS A 364 10.45 16.71 -4.83
C HIS A 364 9.03 16.96 -5.32
N ARG A 365 8.30 17.81 -4.60
CA ARG A 365 7.11 18.51 -5.10
C ARG A 365 7.54 19.27 -6.37
N LYS A 366 6.92 18.98 -7.51
CA LYS A 366 6.86 19.93 -8.63
C LYS A 366 5.48 20.55 -8.65
#